data_AF-A0A2J6JBL3-F1
#
_entry.id   AF-A0A2J6JBL3-F1
#
_cell.length_a   1.000
_cell.length_b   1.000
_cell.length_c   1.000
_cell.angle_alpha   90.00
_cell.angle_beta   90.00
_cell.angle_gamma   90.00
#
_symmetry.space_group_name_H-M   'P 1'
#
loop_
_entity.id
_entity.type
_entity.pdbx_description
1 polymer ?
#
loop_
_entity_poly.entity_id
_entity_poly.type
_entity_poly.pdbx_seq_one_letter_code
_entity_poly.pdbx_strand_id
1 'polypeptide(L)'
;MLFHLNRRGNVFYFRLRIPKDLSSHFPRPEVRISLKTTNRSAAKLLFGQLEDKFQKSFALIRTGSVSKEQMDSIIGELCPSSEDVSTKTASNLSCQIDLYIADRSPHWSAKTTVEFTKN
;
A
#
# COMPACT_ATOMS: atom_id res chain seq x y z
N MET A 1 -12.67 16.93 -17.84
CA MET A 1 -13.52 16.14 -16.92
C MET A 1 -12.68 15.72 -15.72
N LEU A 2 -13.05 16.08 -14.48
CA LEU A 2 -12.33 15.67 -13.26
C LEU A 2 -12.80 14.27 -12.81
N PHE A 3 -12.42 13.21 -13.53
CA PHE A 3 -12.74 11.81 -13.16
C PHE A 3 -12.04 11.31 -11.89
N HIS A 4 -11.20 12.15 -11.30
CA HIS A 4 -10.23 11.80 -10.29
C HIS A 4 -10.53 12.46 -8.92
N LEU A 5 -11.57 13.29 -8.84
CA LEU A 5 -12.03 13.93 -7.61
C LEU A 5 -13.35 13.30 -7.15
N ASN A 6 -13.30 12.44 -6.14
CA ASN A 6 -14.46 11.74 -5.60
C ASN A 6 -14.88 12.31 -4.25
N ARG A 7 -16.17 12.61 -4.07
CA ARG A 7 -16.72 12.97 -2.75
C ARG A 7 -17.25 11.71 -2.07
N ARG A 8 -16.84 11.44 -0.83
CA ARG A 8 -17.44 10.39 0.01
C ARG A 8 -17.89 11.03 1.32
N GLY A 9 -19.21 11.10 1.52
CA GLY A 9 -19.80 11.88 2.60
C GLY A 9 -19.45 13.35 2.45
N ASN A 10 -18.81 13.94 3.47
CA ASN A 10 -18.43 15.35 3.43
C ASN A 10 -17.00 15.60 2.90
N VAL A 11 -16.17 14.57 2.74
CA VAL A 11 -14.75 14.72 2.40
C VAL A 11 -14.49 14.39 0.94
N PHE A 12 -13.65 15.20 0.29
CA PHE A 12 -13.13 14.93 -1.04
C PHE A 12 -11.89 14.03 -1.02
N TYR A 13 -11.78 13.17 -2.02
CA TYR A 13 -10.69 12.23 -2.23
C TYR A 13 -10.11 12.41 -3.63
N PHE A 14 -8.79 12.40 -3.69
CA PHE A 14 -8.02 12.22 -4.90
C PHE A 14 -7.96 10.72 -5.23
N ARG A 15 -8.31 10.34 -6.45
CA ARG A 15 -8.19 8.98 -6.97
C ARG A 15 -7.43 9.01 -8.29
N LEU A 16 -6.33 8.29 -8.37
CA LEU A 16 -5.50 8.18 -9.57
C LEU A 16 -5.21 6.71 -9.86
N ARG A 17 -5.40 6.29 -11.10
CA ARG A 17 -5.01 4.95 -11.54
C ARG A 17 -3.54 4.95 -11.92
N ILE A 18 -2.79 3.96 -11.42
CA ILE A 18 -1.39 3.78 -11.80
C ILE A 18 -1.34 3.25 -13.24
N PRO A 19 -0.52 3.88 -14.11
CA PRO A 19 -0.28 3.39 -15.47
C PRO A 19 0.30 1.96 -15.48
N LYS A 20 -0.10 1.14 -16.46
CA LYS A 20 0.28 -0.30 -16.50
C LYS A 20 1.79 -0.51 -16.58
N ASP A 21 2.47 0.35 -17.31
CA ASP A 21 3.92 0.41 -17.44
C ASP A 21 4.63 0.64 -16.10
N LEU A 22 3.99 1.35 -15.17
CA LEU A 22 4.54 1.63 -13.85
C LEU A 22 4.01 0.67 -12.78
N SER A 23 3.05 -0.19 -13.11
CA SER A 23 2.36 -1.05 -12.14
C SER A 23 3.28 -2.02 -11.40
N SER A 24 4.46 -2.35 -11.95
CA SER A 24 5.47 -3.18 -11.29
C SER A 24 6.16 -2.50 -10.12
N HIS A 25 6.18 -1.16 -10.10
CA HIS A 25 6.90 -0.37 -9.10
C HIS A 25 5.98 0.08 -7.95
N PHE A 26 4.67 0.15 -8.19
CA PHE A 26 3.71 0.58 -7.17
C PHE A 26 3.07 -0.63 -6.48
N PRO A 27 2.88 -0.58 -5.15
CA PRO A 27 2.26 -1.67 -4.40
C PRO A 27 0.77 -1.85 -4.72
N ARG A 28 0.12 -0.82 -5.29
CA ARG A 28 -1.32 -0.80 -5.58
C ARG A 28 -1.58 -0.26 -6.99
N PRO A 29 -2.62 -0.79 -7.68
CA PRO A 29 -2.98 -0.34 -9.03
C PRO A 29 -3.66 1.03 -9.05
N GLU A 30 -4.10 1.52 -7.90
CA GLU A 30 -4.74 2.83 -7.75
C GLU A 30 -4.30 3.49 -6.45
N VAL A 31 -4.14 4.81 -6.52
CA VAL A 31 -3.86 5.69 -5.38
C VAL A 31 -5.14 6.38 -4.98
N ARG A 32 -5.42 6.36 -3.67
CA ARG A 32 -6.56 7.06 -3.08
C ARG A 32 -6.11 7.88 -1.87
N ILE A 33 -6.15 9.20 -1.99
CA ILE A 33 -5.70 10.12 -0.95
C ILE A 33 -6.89 10.98 -0.50
N SER A 34 -7.09 11.09 0.82
CA SER A 34 -8.07 12.03 1.38
C SER A 34 -7.54 13.45 1.25
N LEU A 35 -8.30 14.35 0.63
CA LEU A 35 -7.97 15.77 0.56
C LEU A 35 -8.34 16.51 1.85
N LYS A 36 -8.97 15.82 2.82
CA LYS A 36 -9.36 16.35 4.15
C LYS A 36 -10.11 17.68 4.09
N THR A 37 -10.84 17.92 3.01
CA THR A 37 -11.61 19.16 2.80
C THR A 37 -13.02 18.85 2.37
N THR A 38 -13.94 19.71 2.78
CA THR A 38 -15.36 19.73 2.42
C THR A 38 -15.66 20.80 1.36
N ASN A 39 -14.73 21.71 1.12
CA ASN A 39 -14.86 22.80 0.15
C ASN A 39 -14.37 22.34 -1.23
N ARG A 40 -15.27 22.39 -2.22
CA ARG A 40 -14.99 21.95 -3.59
C ARG A 40 -13.87 22.75 -4.27
N SER A 41 -13.78 24.05 -4.02
CA SER A 41 -12.76 24.92 -4.63
C SER A 41 -11.35 24.57 -4.13
N ALA A 42 -11.20 24.47 -2.80
CA ALA A 42 -9.97 23.99 -2.16
C ALA A 42 -9.61 22.56 -2.61
N ALA A 43 -10.61 21.67 -2.72
CA ALA A 43 -10.41 20.31 -3.20
C ALA A 43 -9.84 20.28 -4.63
N LYS A 44 -10.32 21.15 -5.52
CA LYS A 44 -9.82 21.24 -6.90
C LYS A 44 -8.37 21.75 -6.96
N LEU A 45 -8.00 22.69 -6.09
CA LEU A 45 -6.63 23.19 -6.01
C LEU A 45 -5.66 22.12 -5.50
N LEU A 46 -6.01 21.44 -4.40
CA LEU A 46 -5.22 20.33 -3.86
C LEU A 46 -5.13 19.16 -4.86
N PHE A 47 -6.21 18.90 -5.58
CA PHE A 47 -6.24 17.91 -6.65
C PHE A 47 -5.19 18.21 -7.72
N GLY A 48 -5.15 19.45 -8.23
CA GLY A 48 -4.18 19.83 -9.27
C GLY A 48 -2.73 19.74 -8.80
N GLN A 49 -2.46 20.11 -7.54
CA GLN A 49 -1.13 19.98 -6.95
C GLN A 49 -0.68 18.52 -6.85
N LEU A 50 -1.57 17.62 -6.41
CA LEU A 50 -1.26 16.19 -6.34
C LEU A 50 -1.10 15.60 -7.74
N GLU A 51 -2.00 15.91 -8.67
CA GLU A 51 -1.93 15.42 -10.05
C GLU A 51 -0.60 15.80 -10.71
N ASP A 52 -0.21 17.07 -10.63
CA ASP A 52 1.07 17.54 -11.17
C ASP A 52 2.28 16.82 -10.52
N LYS A 53 2.25 16.62 -9.20
CA LYS A 53 3.28 15.85 -8.49
C LYS A 53 3.40 14.42 -9.02
N PHE A 54 2.28 13.70 -9.14
CA PHE A 54 2.25 12.34 -9.67
C PHE A 54 2.74 12.29 -11.13
N GLN A 55 2.30 13.21 -11.98
CA GLN A 55 2.70 13.23 -13.40
C GLN A 55 4.20 13.48 -13.56
N LYS A 56 4.77 14.42 -12.78
CA LYS A 56 6.22 14.67 -12.77
C LYS A 56 7.00 13.44 -12.35
N SER A 57 6.60 12.78 -11.27
CA SER A 57 7.24 11.56 -10.82
C SER A 57 7.14 10.42 -11.82
N PHE A 58 5.98 10.23 -12.45
CA PHE A 58 5.82 9.23 -13.50
C PHE A 58 6.71 9.52 -14.71
N ALA A 59 6.85 10.79 -15.10
CA ALA A 59 7.78 11.18 -16.16
C ALA A 59 9.23 10.83 -15.78
N LEU A 60 9.67 11.18 -14.57
CA LEU A 60 11.02 10.86 -14.08
C LEU A 60 11.32 9.36 -14.10
N ILE A 61 10.36 8.54 -13.66
CA ILE A 61 10.52 7.08 -13.66
C ILE A 61 10.62 6.56 -15.10
N ARG A 62 9.79 7.07 -16.00
CA ARG A 62 9.79 6.66 -17.42
C ARG A 62 11.04 7.05 -18.18
N THR A 63 11.65 8.19 -17.88
CA THR A 63 12.89 8.61 -18.56
C THR A 63 14.09 7.77 -18.14
N GLY A 64 13.95 6.89 -17.15
CA GLY A 64 15.05 6.04 -16.65
C GLY A 64 16.19 6.84 -16.04
N SER A 65 15.96 8.12 -15.72
CA SER A 65 16.98 9.05 -15.23
C SER A 65 17.22 8.93 -13.72
N VAL A 66 16.49 8.04 -13.04
CA VAL A 66 16.53 7.83 -11.59
C VAL A 66 17.01 6.42 -11.28
N SER A 67 17.90 6.30 -10.29
CA SER A 67 18.31 5.00 -9.77
C SER A 67 17.14 4.29 -9.09
N LYS A 68 17.26 2.97 -8.87
CA LYS A 68 16.23 2.20 -8.15
C LYS A 68 15.94 2.76 -6.76
N GLU A 69 16.98 3.14 -6.03
CA GLU A 69 16.86 3.74 -4.68
C GLU A 69 16.12 5.09 -4.70
N GLN A 70 16.39 5.92 -5.70
CA GLN A 70 15.69 7.19 -5.89
C GLN A 70 14.23 6.97 -6.29
N MET A 71 13.96 5.96 -7.12
CA MET A 71 12.62 5.56 -7.51
C MET A 71 11.79 5.12 -6.29
N ASP A 72 12.37 4.27 -5.43
CA ASP A 72 11.71 3.81 -4.21
C ASP A 72 11.43 4.99 -3.24
N SER A 73 12.37 5.93 -3.14
CA SER A 73 12.19 7.16 -2.34
C SER A 73 11.04 8.02 -2.87
N ILE A 74 10.96 8.22 -4.19
CA ILE A 74 9.87 8.97 -4.84
C ILE A 74 8.52 8.27 -4.61
N ILE A 75 8.48 6.95 -4.77
CA ILE A 75 7.26 6.17 -4.58
C ILE A 75 6.80 6.22 -3.12
N GLY A 76 7.74 6.13 -2.17
CA GLY A 76 7.46 6.29 -0.74
C GLY A 76 6.90 7.67 -0.40
N GLU A 77 7.37 8.73 -1.06
CA GLU A 77 6.85 10.09 -0.86
C GLU A 77 5.44 10.30 -1.45
N LEU A 78 5.15 9.69 -2.60
CA LEU A 78 3.86 9.81 -3.30
C LEU A 78 2.76 8.98 -2.63
N CYS A 79 3.13 7.80 -2.17
CA CYS A 79 2.29 6.89 -1.44
C CYS A 79 2.82 6.80 -0.01
N PRO A 80 2.61 7.84 0.82
CA PRO A 80 2.79 7.75 2.26
C PRO A 80 1.63 6.89 2.78
N SER A 81 1.63 5.61 2.41
CA SER A 81 0.77 4.66 3.05
C SER A 81 1.24 4.61 4.49
N SER A 82 0.27 4.64 5.39
CA SER A 82 0.31 4.10 6.74
C SER A 82 0.64 2.59 6.76
N GLU A 83 1.58 2.16 5.91
CA GLU A 83 2.04 0.81 5.69
C GLU A 83 3.54 0.90 5.57
N ASP A 84 4.20 0.72 6.71
CA ASP A 84 5.53 0.16 6.80
C ASP A 84 5.61 -1.06 5.86
N VAL A 85 6.14 -0.85 4.66
CA VAL A 85 6.40 -1.94 3.72
C VAL A 85 7.70 -2.60 4.13
N SER A 86 7.65 -3.92 4.28
CA SER A 86 8.77 -4.87 4.29
C SER A 86 9.36 -5.24 5.65
N THR A 87 8.59 -5.98 6.46
CA THR A 87 9.07 -7.16 7.25
C THR A 87 7.97 -7.88 8.03
N LYS A 88 6.72 -7.42 7.99
CA LYS A 88 5.62 -8.29 8.41
C LYS A 88 5.29 -9.20 7.24
N THR A 89 5.93 -10.36 7.22
CA THR A 89 5.26 -11.58 6.73
C THR A 89 3.81 -11.42 7.13
N ALA A 90 2.91 -11.36 6.15
CA ALA A 90 1.51 -11.61 6.46
C ALA A 90 1.53 -12.99 7.10
N SER A 91 1.52 -13.03 8.43
CA SER A 91 1.47 -14.26 9.20
C SER A 91 0.07 -14.78 8.95
N ASN A 92 -0.08 -15.43 7.79
CA ASN A 92 -1.23 -16.24 7.49
C ASN A 92 -1.45 -17.12 8.72
N LEU A 93 -2.71 -17.38 9.07
CA LEU A 93 -3.07 -18.20 10.21
C LEU A 93 -2.23 -19.48 10.25
N SER A 94 -1.95 -20.09 9.09
CA SER A 94 -1.03 -21.23 8.96
C SER A 94 0.35 -20.97 9.56
N CYS A 95 1.01 -19.86 9.20
CA CYS A 95 2.33 -19.51 9.72
C CYS A 95 2.31 -19.25 11.24
N GLN A 96 1.24 -18.63 11.74
CA GLN A 96 1.10 -18.36 13.17
C GLN A 96 0.81 -19.65 13.97
N ILE A 97 0.09 -20.60 13.37
CA ILE A 97 -0.10 -21.95 13.91
C ILE A 97 1.23 -22.70 13.94
N ASP A 98 2.01 -22.67 12.87
CA ASP A 98 3.31 -23.35 12.80
C ASP A 98 4.28 -22.82 13.86
N LEU A 99 4.32 -21.49 14.04
CA LEU A 99 5.14 -20.86 15.09
C LEU A 99 4.67 -21.25 16.49
N TYR A 100 3.35 -21.28 16.72
CA TYR A 100 2.79 -21.71 18.01
C TYR A 100 3.11 -23.17 18.31
N ILE A 101 3.02 -24.04 17.31
CA ILE A 101 3.37 -25.46 17.41
C ILE A 101 4.86 -25.61 17.71
N ALA A 102 5.73 -24.91 16.99
CA ALA A 102 7.17 -24.96 17.20
C ALA A 102 7.57 -24.53 18.62
N ASP A 103 6.99 -23.45 19.14
CA ASP A 103 7.27 -22.92 20.48
C ASP A 103 6.73 -23.82 21.61
N ARG A 104 5.55 -24.41 21.42
CA ARG A 104 4.85 -25.18 22.48
C ARG A 104 5.12 -26.68 22.45
N SER A 105 5.49 -27.25 21.30
CA SER A 105 5.69 -28.69 21.13
C SER A 105 6.66 -29.36 22.13
N PRO A 106 7.72 -28.70 22.64
CA PRO A 106 8.62 -29.33 23.62
C PRO A 106 7.95 -29.61 24.97
N HIS A 107 6.83 -28.93 25.28
CA HIS A 107 6.13 -29.01 26.57
C HIS A 107 4.80 -29.76 26.46
N TRP A 108 4.51 -30.40 25.32
CA TRP A 108 3.25 -31.10 25.12
C TRP A 108 3.19 -32.41 25.90
N SER A 109 2.03 -32.66 26.51
CA SER A 109 1.74 -33.95 27.12
C SER A 109 1.59 -35.02 26.04
N ALA A 110 1.85 -36.29 26.38
CA ALA A 110 1.73 -37.41 25.43
C ALA A 110 0.35 -37.48 24.74
N LYS A 111 -0.71 -37.04 25.43
CA LYS A 111 -2.06 -36.95 24.87
C LYS A 111 -2.16 -35.89 23.75
N THR A 112 -1.57 -34.72 23.97
CA THR A 112 -1.60 -33.60 23.03
C THR A 112 -0.81 -33.92 21.75
N THR A 113 0.35 -34.58 21.86
CA THR A 113 1.16 -34.95 20.69
C THR A 113 0.43 -35.87 19.70
N VAL A 114 -0.41 -36.79 20.20
CA VAL A 114 -1.19 -37.72 19.37
C VAL A 114 -2.33 -37.01 18.62
N GLU A 115 -2.88 -35.94 19.18
CA GLU A 115 -3.97 -35.17 18.55
C GLU A 115 -3.45 -34.33 17.37
N PHE A 116 -2.21 -33.83 17.42
CA PHE A 116 -1.61 -33.02 16.35
C PHE A 116 -0.91 -33.85 15.25
N THR A 117 -0.60 -35.13 15.49
CA THR A 117 0.07 -36.01 14.50
C THR A 117 -0.92 -36.81 13.64
N LYS A 118 -2.22 -36.76 13.93
CA LYS A 118 -3.27 -37.54 13.26
C LYS A 118 -4.06 -36.78 12.19
N ASN A 119 -3.75 -35.51 11.94
CA ASN A 119 -4.30 -34.70 10.85
C ASN A 119 -3.25 -34.49 9.76
#